data_AF-A0A7J8HNV6-F1
#
_entry.id   AF-A0A7J8HNV6-F1
#
_cell.length_a   1.000
_cell.length_b   1.000
_cell.length_c   1.000
_cell.angle_alpha   90.00
_cell.angle_beta   90.00
_cell.angle_gamma   90.00
#
_symmetry.space_group_name_H-M   'P 1'
#
loop_
_entity.id
_entity.type
_entity.pdbx_description
1 polymer ?
#
loop_
_entity_poly.entity_id
_entity_poly.type
_entity_poly.pdbx_seq_one_letter_code
_entity_poly.pdbx_strand_id
1 'polypeptide(L)'
;MTEKQREEAEWENINMLLMTHGLKPLSLEKRTDLKDFIIFDKQSSQKMRQNLKTLVEETECQQKMIQELIETNQQLKQNVSIIKENEWSNKRLLLLCKRISTD
;
A
#
# COMPACT_ATOMS: atom_id res chain seq x y z
N MET A 1 34.80 -9.23 2.70
CA MET A 1 33.60 -9.54 1.91
C MET A 1 33.79 -8.87 0.57
N THR A 2 33.70 -9.59 -0.54
CA THR A 2 33.78 -8.97 -1.88
C THR A 2 32.45 -8.30 -2.23
N GLU A 3 32.45 -7.30 -3.13
CA GLU A 3 31.21 -6.61 -3.56
C GLU A 3 30.15 -7.62 -4.04
N LYS A 4 30.59 -8.62 -4.82
CA LYS A 4 29.72 -9.72 -5.24
C LYS A 4 29.07 -10.49 -4.08
N GLN A 5 29.84 -10.84 -3.03
CA GLN A 5 29.28 -11.57 -1.89
C GLN A 5 28.23 -10.74 -1.14
N ARG A 6 28.41 -9.43 -1.12
CA ARG A 6 27.43 -8.50 -0.57
C ARG A 6 26.16 -8.49 -1.42
N GLU A 7 26.28 -8.34 -2.74
CA GLU A 7 25.14 -8.39 -3.66
C GLU A 7 24.40 -9.74 -3.57
N GLU A 8 25.11 -10.87 -3.48
CA GLU A 8 24.51 -12.19 -3.27
C GLU A 8 23.68 -12.26 -1.98
N ALA A 9 24.18 -11.65 -0.88
CA ALA A 9 23.43 -11.56 0.38
C ALA A 9 22.22 -10.63 0.27
N GLU A 10 22.32 -9.52 -0.47
CA GLU A 10 21.19 -8.63 -0.75
C GLU A 10 20.10 -9.36 -1.55
N TRP A 11 20.47 -10.19 -2.52
CA TRP A 11 19.53 -11.04 -3.26
C TRP A 11 18.85 -12.10 -2.38
N GLU A 12 19.54 -12.66 -1.40
CA GLU A 12 18.92 -13.58 -0.43
C GLU A 12 17.88 -12.85 0.45
N ASN A 13 18.18 -11.63 0.89
CA ASN A 13 17.22 -10.79 1.61
C ASN A 13 15.98 -10.47 0.74
N ILE A 14 16.18 -10.18 -0.55
CA ILE A 14 15.07 -9.98 -1.50
C ILE A 14 14.22 -11.25 -1.63
N ASN A 15 14.84 -12.43 -1.72
CA ASN A 15 14.10 -13.69 -1.76
C ASN A 15 13.25 -13.93 -0.53
N MET A 16 13.76 -13.61 0.66
CA MET A 16 13.00 -13.67 1.92
C MET A 16 11.77 -12.76 1.88
N LEU A 17 11.91 -11.54 1.35
CA LEU A 17 10.79 -10.62 1.17
C LEU A 17 9.78 -11.15 0.16
N LEU A 18 10.24 -11.60 -1.01
CA LEU A 18 9.37 -12.20 -2.04
C LEU A 18 8.54 -13.34 -1.45
N MET A 19 9.15 -14.25 -0.70
CA MET A 19 8.45 -15.38 -0.08
C MET A 19 7.46 -14.95 1.01
N THR A 20 7.81 -13.93 1.79
CA THR A 20 6.90 -13.35 2.81
C THR A 20 5.63 -12.79 2.17
N HIS A 21 5.74 -12.28 0.94
CA HIS A 21 4.62 -11.78 0.14
C HIS A 21 4.04 -12.84 -0.82
N GLY A 22 4.36 -14.13 -0.66
CA GLY A 22 3.81 -15.22 -1.47
C GLY A 22 4.34 -15.31 -2.90
N LEU A 23 5.37 -14.53 -3.23
CA LEU A 23 6.03 -14.53 -4.54
C LEU A 23 7.14 -15.57 -4.61
N LYS A 24 7.51 -15.95 -5.83
CA LYS A 24 8.49 -17.03 -6.07
C LYS A 24 9.92 -16.51 -5.89
N PRO A 25 10.80 -17.22 -5.17
CA PRO A 25 12.20 -16.82 -5.03
C PRO A 25 12.97 -16.99 -6.34
N LEU A 26 14.04 -16.22 -6.46
CA LEU A 26 15.00 -16.21 -7.57
C LEU A 26 16.24 -17.01 -7.19
N SER A 27 16.92 -17.59 -8.18
CA SER A 27 18.13 -18.37 -7.97
C SER A 27 19.28 -17.79 -8.77
N LEU A 28 20.45 -17.68 -8.12
CA LEU A 28 21.68 -17.22 -8.73
C LEU A 28 22.46 -18.40 -9.31
N GLU A 29 22.90 -18.27 -10.55
CA GLU A 29 23.73 -19.25 -11.24
C GLU A 29 25.21 -19.00 -10.94
N LYS A 30 25.91 -20.03 -10.44
CA LYS A 30 27.35 -19.94 -10.16
C LYS A 30 28.15 -20.28 -11.41
N ARG A 31 28.62 -19.24 -12.11
CA ARG A 31 29.51 -19.35 -13.27
C ARG A 31 30.94 -19.00 -12.89
N THR A 32 31.87 -19.95 -13.08
CA THR A 32 33.29 -19.79 -12.72
C THR A 32 34.06 -18.91 -13.69
N ASP A 33 33.55 -18.73 -14.91
CA ASP A 33 34.05 -17.88 -15.98
C ASP A 33 33.59 -16.42 -15.87
N LEU A 34 32.53 -16.16 -15.09
CA LEU A 34 31.91 -14.84 -14.93
C LEU A 34 31.88 -14.44 -13.44
N LYS A 35 33.07 -14.42 -12.83
CA LYS A 35 33.21 -14.26 -11.37
C LYS A 35 32.73 -12.93 -10.84
N ASP A 36 32.72 -11.86 -11.64
CA ASP A 36 32.34 -10.52 -11.19
C ASP A 36 30.86 -10.18 -11.45
N PHE A 37 30.08 -11.12 -12.01
CA PHE A 37 28.68 -10.89 -12.35
C PHE A 37 27.71 -11.65 -11.43
N ILE A 38 26.55 -11.04 -11.21
CA ILE A 38 25.35 -11.71 -10.70
C ILE A 38 24.57 -12.25 -11.90
N ILE A 39 24.36 -13.56 -11.93
CA ILE A 39 23.75 -14.23 -13.07
C ILE A 39 22.50 -14.95 -12.59
N PHE A 40 21.41 -14.72 -13.30
CA PHE A 40 20.19 -15.48 -13.14
C PHE A 40 20.07 -16.49 -14.28
N ASP A 41 19.60 -17.69 -13.94
CA ASP A 41 19.18 -18.63 -14.96
C ASP A 41 17.92 -18.10 -15.69
N LYS A 42 17.60 -18.70 -16.84
CA LYS A 42 16.44 -18.29 -17.64
C LYS A 42 15.15 -18.32 -16.82
N GLN A 43 15.00 -19.32 -15.94
CA GLN A 43 13.81 -19.47 -15.12
C GLN A 43 13.68 -18.36 -14.09
N SER A 44 14.77 -18.01 -13.38
CA SER A 44 14.77 -16.92 -12.41
C SER A 44 14.58 -15.57 -13.08
N SER A 45 15.14 -15.34 -14.27
CA SER A 45 14.83 -14.13 -15.05
C SER A 45 13.34 -14.03 -15.42
N GLN A 46 12.70 -15.15 -15.77
CA GLN A 46 11.25 -15.18 -16.01
C GLN A 46 10.44 -14.93 -14.74
N LYS A 47 10.80 -15.56 -13.62
CA LYS A 47 10.17 -15.31 -12.31
C LYS A 47 10.33 -13.87 -11.87
N MET A 48 11.50 -13.27 -12.06
CA MET A 48 11.76 -11.87 -11.73
C MET A 48 10.82 -10.94 -12.50
N ARG A 49 10.65 -11.15 -13.80
CA ARG A 49 9.68 -10.38 -14.61
C ARG A 49 8.25 -10.56 -14.10
N GLN A 50 7.86 -11.78 -13.74
CA GLN A 50 6.52 -12.06 -13.21
C GLN A 50 6.31 -11.37 -11.86
N ASN A 51 7.25 -11.52 -10.92
CA ASN A 51 7.19 -10.89 -9.61
C ASN A 51 7.10 -9.36 -9.74
N LEU A 52 7.95 -8.75 -10.58
CA LEU A 52 7.92 -7.31 -10.81
C LEU A 52 6.57 -6.85 -11.38
N LYS A 53 6.02 -7.59 -12.36
CA LYS A 53 4.70 -7.29 -12.91
C LYS A 53 3.62 -7.36 -11.83
N THR A 54 3.57 -8.43 -11.05
CA THR A 54 2.61 -8.60 -9.97
C THR A 54 2.73 -7.50 -8.92
N LEU A 55 3.95 -7.13 -8.52
CA LEU A 55 4.19 -6.06 -7.55
C LEU A 55 3.69 -4.69 -8.06
N VAL A 56 3.90 -4.39 -9.34
CA VAL A 56 3.41 -3.14 -9.96
C VAL A 56 1.88 -3.14 -10.01
N GLU A 57 1.26 -4.21 -10.50
CA GLU A 57 -0.21 -4.35 -10.58
C GLU A 57 -0.85 -4.26 -9.19
N GLU A 58 -0.25 -4.90 -8.18
CA GLU A 58 -0.72 -4.85 -6.80
C GLU A 58 -0.57 -3.45 -6.20
N THR A 59 0.56 -2.76 -6.47
CA THR A 59 0.77 -1.38 -6.00
C THR A 59 -0.26 -0.42 -6.58
N GLU A 60 -0.57 -0.52 -7.88
CA GLU A 60 -1.62 0.28 -8.52
C GLU A 60 -3.00 0.03 -7.89
N CYS A 61 -3.32 -1.23 -7.62
CA CYS A 61 -4.57 -1.62 -6.94
C CYS A 61 -4.64 -1.03 -5.52
N GLN A 62 -3.56 -1.15 -4.74
CA GLN A 62 -3.48 -0.59 -3.39
C GLN A 62 -3.59 0.93 -3.39
N GLN A 63 -2.95 1.63 -4.33
CA GLN A 63 -3.07 3.08 -4.48
C GLN A 63 -4.51 3.50 -4.75
N LYS A 64 -5.21 2.79 -5.64
CA LYS A 64 -6.63 3.04 -5.91
C LYS A 64 -7.50 2.86 -4.68
N MET A 65 -7.30 1.78 -3.92
CA MET A 65 -8.03 1.54 -2.67
C MET A 65 -7.76 2.63 -1.63
N ILE A 66 -6.50 3.06 -1.48
CA ILE A 66 -6.14 4.16 -0.57
C ILE A 66 -6.87 5.45 -0.97
N GLN A 67 -6.92 5.76 -2.27
CA GLN A 67 -7.61 6.93 -2.77
C GLN A 67 -9.12 6.88 -2.46
N GLU A 68 -9.77 5.75 -2.72
CA GLU A 68 -11.20 5.53 -2.41
C GLU A 68 -11.49 5.64 -0.90
N LEU A 69 -10.59 5.14 -0.05
CA LEU A 69 -10.69 5.27 1.40
C LEU A 69 -10.54 6.72 1.86
N ILE A 70 -9.62 7.49 1.27
CA ILE A 70 -9.45 8.92 1.55
C ILE A 70 -10.73 9.68 1.20
N GLU A 71 -11.27 9.45 0.00
CA GLU A 71 -12.51 10.09 -0.46
C GLU A 71 -13.70 9.76 0.45
N THR A 72 -13.87 8.48 0.79
CA THR A 72 -14.92 8.04 1.72
C THR A 72 -14.76 8.69 3.09
N ASN A 73 -13.53 8.79 3.61
CA ASN A 73 -13.26 9.42 4.90
C ASN A 73 -13.59 10.93 4.88
N GLN A 74 -13.30 11.62 3.77
CA GLN A 74 -13.65 13.03 3.59
C GLN A 74 -15.17 13.23 3.58
N GLN A 75 -15.91 12.39 2.85
CA GLN A 75 -17.38 12.43 2.83
C GLN A 75 -17.96 12.18 4.23
N LEU A 76 -17.44 11.19 4.97
CA LEU A 76 -17.87 10.93 6.35
C LEU A 76 -17.65 12.15 7.26
N LYS A 77 -16.49 12.82 7.14
CA LYS A 77 -16.21 14.05 7.90
C LYS A 77 -17.19 15.17 7.58
N GLN A 78 -17.54 15.36 6.32
CA GLN A 78 -18.55 16.35 5.90
C GLN A 78 -19.93 16.02 6.48
N ASN A 79 -20.36 14.76 6.39
CA ASN A 79 -21.63 14.31 6.95
C ASN A 79 -21.71 14.57 8.46
N VAL A 80 -20.65 14.26 9.21
CA VAL A 80 -20.58 14.52 10.65
C VAL A 80 -20.71 16.02 10.95
N SER A 81 -20.05 16.89 10.16
CA SER A 81 -20.16 18.34 10.32
C SER A 81 -21.58 18.84 10.08
N ILE A 82 -22.23 18.37 9.01
CA ILE A 82 -23.62 18.72 8.68
C ILE A 82 -24.58 18.27 9.80
N ILE A 83 -24.42 17.04 10.30
CA ILE A 83 -25.24 16.52 11.41
C ILE A 83 -25.12 17.42 12.63
N LYS A 84 -23.90 17.79 13.01
CA LYS A 84 -23.67 18.69 14.14
C LYS A 84 -24.36 20.04 13.93
N GLU A 85 -24.20 20.65 12.76
CA GLU A 85 -24.82 21.95 12.46
C GLU A 85 -26.36 21.89 12.52
N ASN A 86 -26.95 20.80 12.03
CA ASN A 86 -28.38 20.55 12.15
C ASN A 86 -28.81 20.41 13.63
N GLU A 87 -28.04 19.69 14.46
CA GLU A 87 -28.31 19.60 15.90
C GLU A 87 -28.25 20.96 16.60
N TRP A 88 -27.25 21.79 16.29
CA TRP A 88 -27.14 23.16 16.82
C TRP A 88 -28.33 24.02 16.41
N SER A 89 -28.73 23.94 15.15
CA SER A 89 -29.88 24.68 14.61
C SER A 89 -31.19 24.23 15.28
N ASN A 90 -31.42 22.92 15.42
CA ASN A 90 -32.59 22.37 16.10
C ASN A 90 -32.66 22.79 17.57
N LYS A 91 -31.53 22.77 18.30
CA LYS A 91 -31.46 23.25 19.69
C LYS A 91 -31.83 24.73 19.78
N ARG A 92 -31.35 25.57 18.87
CA ARG A 92 -31.68 27.01 18.82
C ARG A 92 -33.16 27.25 18.54
N LEU A 93 -33.73 26.55 17.58
CA LEU A 93 -35.17 26.64 17.26
C LEU A 93 -36.03 26.22 18.46
N LEU A 94 -35.65 25.15 19.17
CA LEU A 94 -36.35 24.73 20.38
C LEU A 94 -36.35 25.80 21.48
N LEU A 95 -35.21 26.49 21.68
CA LEU A 95 -35.10 27.59 22.63
C LEU A 95 -35.97 28.79 22.24
N LEU A 96 -36.03 29.13 20.95
CA LEU A 96 -36.90 30.19 20.43
C LEU A 96 -38.38 29.86 20.67
N CYS A 97 -38.80 28.63 20.38
CA CYS A 97 -40.18 28.18 20.62
C CYS A 97 -40.53 28.28 22.10
N LYS A 98 -39.65 27.82 23.00
CA LYS A 98 -39.85 27.92 24.45
C LYS A 98 -40.04 29.35 24.92
N ARG A 99 -39.26 30.30 24.38
CA ARG A 99 -39.38 31.72 24.73
C ARG A 99 -40.71 32.32 24.27
N ILE A 100 -41.11 32.05 23.03
CA ILE A 100 -42.39 32.55 22.48
C ILE A 100 -43.60 31.97 23.25
N SER A 101 -43.53 30.73 23.73
CA SER A 101 -44.63 30.12 24.50
C SER A 101 -44.71 30.59 25.96
N THR A 102 -43.70 31.31 26.47
CA THR A 102 -43.69 31.84 27.85
C THR A 102 -44.03 33.33 27.93
N ASP A 103 -44.11 34.02 26.79
CA ASP A 103 -44.56 35.42 26.64
C ASP A 103 -46.05 35.46 26.26
#